data_AF-A0AAJ2F254-F1
#
_entry.id   AF-A0AAJ2F254-F1
#
_cell.length_a   1.000
_cell.length_b   1.000
_cell.length_c   1.000
_cell.angle_alpha   90.00
_cell.angle_beta   90.00
_cell.angle_gamma   90.00
#
_symmetry.space_group_name_H-M   'P 1'
#
loop_
_entity.id
_entity.type
_entity.pdbx_description
1 polymer ?
#
loop_
_entity_poly.entity_id
_entity_poly.type
_entity_poly.pdbx_seq_one_letter_code
_entity_poly.pdbx_strand_id
1 'polypeptide(L)'
;MNPELMAASAALASLMALTHWAQCVATRAWGDGVQGLARKRAWATALVTLVLQTVTAVAAAGHAAGAALVVSAWMVLGWLLVLGMNQWPAVARRWAMRLGALGCSGCVVALGVVGLRTVG
;
A
#
# COMPACT_ATOMS: atom_id res chain seq x y z
N MET A 1 -1.86 18.33 -8.07
CA MET A 1 -1.68 17.75 -6.72
C MET A 1 -0.24 18.00 -6.30
N ASN A 2 0.03 18.35 -5.04
CA ASN A 2 1.39 18.58 -4.53
C ASN A 2 2.16 17.23 -4.50
N PRO A 3 3.43 17.13 -4.96
CA PRO A 3 4.25 15.91 -4.87
C PRO A 3 4.29 15.29 -3.47
N GLU A 4 4.27 16.09 -2.41
CA GLU A 4 4.25 15.56 -1.02
C GLU A 4 2.97 14.76 -0.72
N LEU A 5 1.82 15.22 -1.21
CA LEU A 5 0.55 14.51 -1.07
C LEU A 5 0.52 13.22 -1.90
N MET A 6 1.17 13.21 -3.06
CA MET A 6 1.34 12.00 -3.88
C MET A 6 2.21 10.97 -3.17
N ALA A 7 3.34 11.42 -2.61
CA ALA A 7 4.26 10.61 -1.82
C ALA A 7 3.57 10.04 -0.56
N ALA A 8 2.82 10.87 0.18
CA ALA A 8 2.06 10.44 1.34
C ALA A 8 0.94 9.43 0.97
N SER A 9 0.25 9.65 -0.15
CA SER A 9 -0.75 8.72 -0.66
C SER A 9 -0.14 7.37 -1.03
N ALA A 10 1.02 7.37 -1.69
CA ALA A 10 1.77 6.16 -2.03
C ALA A 10 2.25 5.41 -0.78
N ALA A 11 2.73 6.13 0.23
CA ALA A 11 3.10 5.54 1.51
C ALA A 11 1.87 4.90 2.20
N LEU A 12 0.74 5.60 2.26
CA LEU A 12 -0.50 5.06 2.83
C LEU A 12 -1.02 3.85 2.04
N ALA A 13 -0.97 3.87 0.70
CA ALA A 13 -1.35 2.75 -0.15
C ALA A 13 -0.53 1.48 0.14
N SER A 14 0.70 1.64 0.65
CA SER A 14 1.55 0.51 1.07
C SER A 14 0.95 -0.30 2.20
N LEU A 15 0.10 0.30 3.05
CA LEU A 15 -0.64 -0.46 4.07
C LEU A 15 -1.60 -1.47 3.45
N MET A 16 -2.26 -1.13 2.33
CA MET A 16 -3.15 -2.04 1.62
C MET A 16 -2.39 -3.21 1.00
N ALA A 17 -1.25 -2.90 0.37
CA ALA A 17 -0.39 -3.92 -0.22
C ALA A 17 0.16 -4.87 0.86
N LEU A 18 0.63 -4.32 1.97
CA LEU A 18 1.17 -5.07 3.12
C LEU A 18 0.10 -5.94 3.79
N THR A 19 -1.11 -5.43 4.03
CA THR A 19 -2.17 -6.22 4.68
C THR A 19 -2.63 -7.39 3.80
N HIS A 20 -2.78 -7.18 2.49
CA HIS A 20 -3.16 -8.25 1.57
C HIS A 20 -2.02 -9.25 1.34
N TRP A 21 -0.77 -8.78 1.26
CA TRP A 21 0.39 -9.65 1.22
C TRP A 21 0.52 -10.50 2.49
N ALA A 22 0.34 -9.89 3.67
CA ALA A 22 0.40 -10.58 4.95
C ALA A 22 -0.69 -11.66 5.09
N GLN A 23 -1.88 -11.47 4.51
CA GLN A 23 -2.94 -12.49 4.49
C GLN A 23 -2.54 -13.72 3.64
N CYS A 24 -1.70 -13.54 2.63
CA CYS A 24 -1.25 -14.59 1.74
C CYS A 24 -0.11 -15.45 2.29
N VAL A 25 0.53 -14.99 3.37
CA VAL A 25 1.64 -15.66 4.04
C VAL A 25 1.11 -16.19 5.37
N ALA A 26 1.38 -17.46 5.67
CA ALA A 26 1.01 -18.03 6.97
C ALA A 26 1.89 -17.39 8.05
N THR A 27 1.42 -16.29 8.63
CA THR A 27 2.08 -15.65 9.77
C THR A 27 1.24 -15.92 11.02
N ARG A 28 1.91 -16.30 12.11
CA ARG A 28 1.25 -16.67 13.38
C ARG A 28 0.27 -15.59 13.88
N ALA A 29 0.53 -14.32 13.56
CA ALA A 29 -0.28 -13.17 13.94
C ALA A 29 -1.60 -13.03 13.15
N TRP A 30 -1.70 -13.65 11.97
CA TRP A 30 -2.89 -13.60 11.11
C TRP A 30 -3.69 -14.92 11.09
N GLY A 31 -3.20 -15.94 11.79
CA GLY A 31 -3.78 -17.29 11.80
C GLY A 31 -3.46 -18.06 10.53
N ASP A 32 -4.32 -19.02 10.17
CA ASP A 32 -4.21 -19.71 8.90
C ASP A 32 -4.45 -18.71 7.77
N GLY A 33 -3.41 -18.44 6.98
CA GLY A 33 -3.47 -17.53 5.84
C GLY A 33 -4.60 -17.93 4.87
N VAL A 34 -5.12 -16.96 4.11
CA VAL A 34 -6.20 -17.23 3.15
C VAL A 34 -5.78 -18.31 2.15
N GLN A 35 -6.69 -19.23 1.84
CA GLN A 35 -6.42 -20.36 0.95
C GLN A 35 -7.19 -20.28 -0.38
N GLY A 36 -6.78 -21.09 -1.35
CA GLY A 36 -7.45 -21.23 -2.64
C GLY A 36 -7.62 -19.92 -3.40
N LEU A 37 -8.85 -19.65 -3.87
CA LEU A 37 -9.17 -18.46 -4.66
C LEU A 37 -9.01 -17.15 -3.88
N ALA A 38 -9.25 -17.16 -2.57
CA ALA A 38 -9.07 -15.99 -1.72
C ALA A 38 -7.60 -15.56 -1.65
N ARG A 39 -6.67 -16.53 -1.61
CA ARG A 39 -5.22 -16.28 -1.68
C ARG A 39 -4.81 -15.62 -2.99
N LYS A 40 -5.33 -16.12 -4.12
CA LYS A 40 -5.04 -15.54 -5.44
C LYS A 40 -5.53 -14.10 -5.54
N ARG A 41 -6.73 -13.80 -5.01
CA ARG A 41 -7.28 -12.44 -4.98
C ARG A 41 -6.48 -11.50 -4.07
N ALA A 42 -6.06 -11.98 -2.90
CA ALA A 42 -5.21 -11.20 -2.00
C ALA A 42 -3.82 -10.92 -2.61
N TRP A 43 -3.23 -11.87 -3.34
CA TRP A 43 -2.01 -11.62 -4.12
C TRP A 43 -2.23 -10.62 -5.26
N ALA A 44 -3.31 -10.77 -6.02
CA ALA A 44 -3.62 -9.86 -7.11
C ALA A 44 -3.79 -8.42 -6.60
N THR A 45 -4.52 -8.24 -5.49
CA THR A 45 -4.71 -6.92 -4.87
C THR A 45 -3.40 -6.36 -4.32
N ALA A 46 -2.55 -7.17 -3.67
CA ALA A 46 -1.23 -6.75 -3.21
C ALA A 46 -0.31 -6.29 -4.37
N LEU A 47 -0.31 -7.03 -5.48
CA LEU A 47 0.49 -6.67 -6.67
C LEU A 47 -0.04 -5.39 -7.34
N VAL A 48 -1.36 -5.28 -7.54
CA VAL A 48 -1.97 -4.09 -8.15
C VAL A 48 -1.69 -2.84 -7.30
N THR A 49 -1.81 -2.95 -5.98
CA THR A 49 -1.52 -1.82 -5.08
C THR A 49 -0.03 -1.47 -5.04
N LEU A 50 0.86 -2.46 -5.12
CA LEU A 50 2.30 -2.24 -5.27
C LEU A 50 2.65 -1.51 -6.56
N VAL A 51 2.02 -1.86 -7.68
CA VAL A 51 2.21 -1.12 -8.94
C VAL A 51 1.67 0.30 -8.81
N LEU A 52 0.47 0.46 -8.25
CA LEU A 52 -0.14 1.78 -8.09
C LEU A 52 0.72 2.74 -7.26
N GLN A 53 1.24 2.29 -6.10
CA GLN A 53 2.06 3.15 -5.24
C GLN A 53 3.45 3.43 -5.81
N THR A 54 4.05 2.48 -6.53
CA THR A 54 5.36 2.69 -7.17
C THR A 54 5.25 3.70 -8.30
N VAL A 55 4.26 3.56 -9.19
CA VAL A 55 4.01 4.55 -10.25
C VAL A 55 3.71 5.92 -9.66
N THR A 56 2.91 6.01 -8.59
CA THR A 56 2.60 7.28 -7.93
C THR A 56 3.83 7.91 -7.27
N ALA A 57 4.66 7.12 -6.58
CA ALA A 57 5.88 7.60 -5.95
C ALA A 57 6.93 8.06 -6.97
N VAL A 58 7.08 7.32 -8.08
CA VAL A 58 7.97 7.70 -9.19
C VAL A 58 7.49 8.97 -9.87
N ALA A 59 6.18 9.13 -10.08
CA ALA A 59 5.61 10.36 -10.62
C ALA A 59 5.80 11.57 -9.68
N ALA A 60 5.87 11.34 -8.36
CA ALA A 60 6.06 12.40 -7.37
C ALA A 60 7.51 12.85 -7.20
N ALA A 61 8.46 11.90 -7.18
CA ALA A 61 9.85 12.16 -6.76
C ALA A 61 10.92 11.65 -7.75
N GLY A 62 10.53 11.05 -8.87
CA GLY A 62 11.42 10.41 -9.83
C GLY A 62 11.79 8.97 -9.44
N HIS A 63 12.49 8.27 -10.35
CA HIS A 63 12.73 6.83 -10.24
C HIS A 63 13.46 6.41 -8.96
N ALA A 64 14.61 7.03 -8.67
CA ALA A 64 15.44 6.64 -7.52
C ALA A 64 14.76 6.96 -6.17
N ALA A 65 14.28 8.20 -6.01
CA ALA A 65 13.63 8.62 -4.77
C ALA A 65 12.26 7.94 -4.57
N GLY A 66 11.51 7.70 -5.65
CA GLY A 66 10.25 6.97 -5.60
C GLY A 66 10.43 5.51 -5.17
N ALA A 67 11.45 4.82 -5.70
CA ALA A 67 11.77 3.46 -5.28
C ALA A 67 12.21 3.41 -3.80
N ALA A 68 13.10 4.32 -3.38
CA ALA A 68 13.52 4.44 -2.00
C ALA A 68 12.32 4.69 -1.06
N LEU A 69 11.41 5.58 -1.44
CA LEU A 69 10.21 5.89 -0.66
C LEU A 69 9.33 4.65 -0.46
N VAL A 70 9.07 3.88 -1.51
CA VAL A 70 8.25 2.67 -1.39
C VAL A 70 8.93 1.64 -0.49
N VAL A 71 10.24 1.42 -0.65
CA VAL A 71 10.99 0.48 0.22
C VAL A 71 10.95 0.96 1.68
N SER A 72 11.22 2.23 1.94
CA SER A 72 11.16 2.81 3.29
C SER A 72 9.76 2.71 3.89
N ALA A 73 8.71 3.01 3.10
CA ALA A 73 7.32 2.88 3.54
C ALA A 73 6.99 1.43 3.91
N TRP A 74 7.43 0.45 3.11
CA TRP A 74 7.23 -0.96 3.42
C TRP A 74 7.92 -1.40 4.70
N MET A 75 9.16 -0.96 4.93
CA MET A 75 9.89 -1.27 6.16
C MET A 75 9.22 -0.65 7.39
N VAL A 76 8.94 0.65 7.36
CA VAL A 76 8.38 1.38 8.50
C VAL A 76 6.95 0.94 8.78
N LEU A 77 6.08 0.95 7.77
CA LEU A 77 4.67 0.59 7.94
C LEU A 77 4.48 -0.91 8.15
N GLY A 78 5.34 -1.75 7.53
CA GLY A 78 5.36 -3.18 7.80
C GLY A 78 5.72 -3.48 9.25
N TRP A 79 6.76 -2.83 9.79
CA TRP A 79 7.13 -2.94 11.19
C TRP A 79 6.03 -2.48 12.14
N LEU A 80 5.43 -1.30 11.89
CA LEU A 80 4.30 -0.79 12.68
C LEU A 80 3.08 -1.70 12.59
N LEU A 81 2.79 -2.27 11.43
CA LEU A 81 1.70 -3.21 11.25
C LEU A 81 1.93 -4.49 12.05
N VAL A 82 3.16 -5.02 12.08
CA VAL A 82 3.51 -6.19 12.90
C VAL A 82 3.33 -5.88 14.39
N LEU A 83 3.81 -4.74 14.87
CA LEU A 83 3.60 -4.30 16.26
C LEU A 83 2.10 -4.16 16.58
N GLY A 84 1.35 -3.49 15.72
CA GLY A 84 -0.09 -3.32 15.88
C GLY A 84 -0.85 -4.64 15.87
N MET A 85 -0.46 -5.58 15.02
CA MET A 85 -1.07 -6.92 14.96
C MET A 85 -0.76 -7.76 16.20
N ASN A 86 0.39 -7.59 16.83
CA ASN A 86 0.74 -8.29 18.08
C ASN A 86 -0.04 -7.75 19.29
N GLN A 87 -0.35 -6.46 19.33
CA GLN A 87 -1.04 -5.82 20.47
C GLN A 87 -2.57 -5.80 20.29
N TRP A 88 -3.05 -5.42 19.09
CA TRP A 88 -4.47 -5.21 18.80
C TRP A 88 -4.84 -5.68 17.38
N PRO A 89 -4.88 -7.00 17.11
CA PRO A 89 -5.00 -7.56 15.77
C PRO A 89 -6.23 -7.06 15.00
N ALA A 90 -7.41 -7.04 15.64
CA ALA A 90 -8.65 -6.61 14.99
C ALA A 90 -8.66 -5.11 14.66
N VAL A 91 -8.15 -4.26 15.55
CA VAL A 91 -8.16 -2.81 15.41
C VAL A 91 -7.10 -2.37 14.40
N ALA A 92 -5.87 -2.89 14.53
CA ALA A 92 -4.76 -2.61 13.62
C ALA A 92 -5.11 -2.98 12.18
N ARG A 93 -5.69 -4.16 11.96
CA ARG A 93 -6.15 -4.58 10.62
C ARG A 93 -7.20 -3.65 10.04
N ARG A 94 -8.21 -3.25 10.82
CA ARG A 94 -9.28 -2.35 10.35
C ARG A 94 -8.72 -0.99 9.92
N TRP A 95 -7.85 -0.40 10.74
CA TRP A 95 -7.26 0.90 10.43
C TRP A 95 -6.26 0.83 9.28
N ALA A 96 -5.43 -0.22 9.20
CA ALA A 96 -4.52 -0.42 8.08
C ALA A 96 -5.27 -0.52 6.75
N MET A 97 -6.41 -1.24 6.72
CA MET A 97 -7.26 -1.31 5.52
C MET A 97 -7.90 0.04 5.16
N ARG A 98 -8.38 0.80 6.15
CA ARG A 98 -8.99 2.13 5.93
C ARG A 98 -7.98 3.14 5.41
N LEU A 99 -6.82 3.23 6.05
CA LEU A 99 -5.73 4.11 5.65
C LEU A 99 -5.15 3.70 4.29
N GLY A 100 -5.00 2.40 4.06
CA GLY A 100 -4.62 1.85 2.77
C GLY A 100 -5.59 2.23 1.65
N ALA A 101 -6.89 2.13 1.89
CA ALA A 101 -7.92 2.50 0.91
C ALA A 101 -7.89 4.00 0.59
N LEU A 102 -7.72 4.84 1.61
CA LEU A 102 -7.52 6.27 1.44
C LEU A 102 -6.27 6.55 0.60
N GLY A 103 -5.14 5.90 0.89
CA GLY A 103 -3.92 6.00 0.10
C GLY A 103 -4.12 5.60 -1.37
N CYS A 104 -4.78 4.46 -1.63
CA CYS A 104 -5.09 4.02 -2.99
C CYS A 104 -5.96 5.03 -3.74
N SER A 105 -7.00 5.57 -3.09
CA SER A 105 -7.85 6.59 -3.69
C SER A 105 -7.06 7.86 -4.03
N GLY A 106 -6.15 8.28 -3.13
CA GLY A 106 -5.24 9.41 -3.37
C GLY A 106 -4.30 9.16 -4.54
N CYS A 107 -3.75 7.95 -4.67
CA CYS A 107 -2.91 7.56 -5.81
C CYS A 107 -3.67 7.61 -7.14
N VAL A 108 -4.91 7.10 -7.19
CA VAL A 108 -5.73 7.14 -8.42
C VAL A 108 -6.03 8.57 -8.83
N VAL A 109 -6.42 9.43 -7.87
CA VAL A 109 -6.67 10.85 -8.14
C VAL A 109 -5.39 11.54 -8.60
N ALA A 110 -4.25 11.27 -7.94
CA ALA A 110 -2.95 11.83 -8.31
C ALA A 110 -2.57 11.52 -9.75
N LEU A 111 -2.61 10.24 -10.12
CA LEU A 111 -2.26 9.79 -11.47
C LEU A 111 -3.27 10.26 -12.51
N GLY A 112 -4.56 10.34 -12.19
CA GLY A 112 -5.56 10.95 -13.06
C GLY A 112 -5.25 12.41 -13.37
N VAL A 113 -4.88 13.20 -12.35
CA VAL A 113 -4.47 14.61 -12.52
C VAL A 113 -3.18 14.72 -13.33
N VAL A 114 -2.19 13.86 -13.09
CA VAL A 114 -0.93 13.84 -13.87
C VAL A 114 -1.21 13.48 -15.32
N GLY A 115 -2.00 12.44 -15.58
CA GLY A 115 -2.36 12.00 -16.93
C GLY A 115 -3.11 13.06 -17.72
N LEU A 116 -4.07 13.77 -17.09
CA LEU A 116 -4.78 14.88 -17.72
C LEU A 116 -3.84 16.02 -18.14
N ARG A 117 -2.78 16.29 -17.36
CA ARG A 117 -1.78 17.32 -17.70
C ARG A 117 -0.82 16.93 -18.81
N THR A 118 -0.64 15.63 -19.06
CA THR A 118 0.24 15.14 -20.13
C THR A 118 -0.43 15.04 -21.49
N VAL A 119 -1.77 15.08 -21.53
CA VAL A 119 -2.57 14.90 -22.75
C VAL A 119 -3.17 16.23 -23.25
N GLY A 120 -3.36 17.22 -22.38
CA GLY A 120 -3.80 18.58 -22.73
C GLY A 120 -2.64 19.53 -22.95
#